data_AF-A0A9D6Y657-F1
#
_entry.id   AF-A0A9D6Y657-F1
#
_cell.length_a   1.000
_cell.length_b   1.000
_cell.length_c   1.000
_cell.angle_alpha   90.00
_cell.angle_beta   90.00
_cell.angle_gamma   90.00
#
_symmetry.space_group_name_H-M   'P 1'
#
loop_
_entity.id
_entity.type
_entity.pdbx_description
1 polymer ?
#
loop_
_entity_poly.entity_id
_entity_poly.type
_entity_poly.pdbx_seq_one_letter_code
_entity_poly.pdbx_strand_id
1 'polypeptide(L)'
;MRATIVVIATVLLALWPGRSQAQCDQCQGDFNYDGQVTIDELVTAVNNALNDCPAPGARFLDNGDGTITDSRTGLQWEKKSDDASIHNKDNTYTWTAGSPYDPNGTAFTVFLATLNREPCFAGHCDWRLPSAAELQGLVDHTLWAPAIDPIFNMACAPGCTITACSCTVSDFYWTSTPMAELPDYTWSVDLNYGVVNLYDKTLRYYVRAVRSGS
;
A
#
# COMPACT_ATOMS: atom_id res chain seq x y z
N MET A 1 -70.07 58.60 -10.15
CA MET A 1 -69.77 57.45 -9.28
C MET A 1 -68.84 56.53 -10.03
N ARG A 2 -67.54 56.50 -9.69
CA ARG A 2 -66.53 55.61 -10.29
C ARG A 2 -66.21 54.55 -9.25
N ALA A 3 -66.49 53.28 -9.55
CA ALA A 3 -66.12 52.15 -8.70
C ALA A 3 -64.73 51.66 -9.11
N THR A 4 -63.78 51.77 -8.20
CA THR A 4 -62.43 51.22 -8.36
C THR A 4 -62.47 49.75 -7.93
N ILE A 5 -62.23 48.82 -8.85
CA ILE A 5 -62.09 47.39 -8.55
C ILE A 5 -60.65 47.16 -8.10
N VAL A 6 -60.49 46.74 -6.84
CA VAL A 6 -59.21 46.26 -6.29
C VAL A 6 -59.10 44.77 -6.63
N VAL A 7 -58.14 44.41 -7.48
CA VAL A 7 -57.79 43.01 -7.73
C VAL A 7 -56.83 42.56 -6.63
N ILE A 8 -57.32 41.76 -5.69
CA ILE A 8 -56.50 41.10 -4.67
C ILE A 8 -55.87 39.87 -5.33
N ALA A 9 -54.58 39.91 -5.59
CA ALA A 9 -53.81 38.75 -6.03
C ALA A 9 -53.48 37.88 -4.80
N THR A 10 -54.26 36.82 -4.59
CA THR A 10 -53.93 35.77 -3.62
C THR A 10 -52.78 34.91 -4.16
N VAL A 11 -51.60 35.04 -3.54
CA VAL A 11 -50.47 34.11 -3.74
C VAL A 11 -50.84 32.79 -3.07
N LEU A 12 -51.27 31.81 -3.85
CA LEU A 12 -51.32 30.42 -3.42
C LEU A 12 -49.88 29.90 -3.36
N LEU A 13 -49.31 29.87 -2.15
CA LEU A 13 -48.14 29.06 -1.84
C LEU A 13 -48.54 27.59 -2.05
N ALA A 14 -48.20 27.07 -3.23
CA ALA A 14 -48.25 25.63 -3.46
C ALA A 14 -47.25 24.98 -2.50
N LEU A 15 -47.79 24.38 -1.44
CA LEU A 15 -47.07 23.41 -0.62
C LEU A 15 -46.67 22.26 -1.56
N TRP A 16 -45.43 22.28 -2.03
CA TRP A 16 -44.84 21.09 -2.62
C TRP A 16 -44.86 20.01 -1.54
N PRO A 17 -45.52 18.86 -1.77
CA PRO A 17 -45.25 17.72 -0.92
C PRO A 17 -43.74 17.47 -1.05
N GLY A 18 -43.04 17.54 0.08
CA GLY A 18 -41.62 17.24 0.14
C GLY A 18 -41.39 15.95 -0.63
N ARG A 19 -40.45 15.98 -1.58
CA ARG A 19 -40.01 14.77 -2.25
C ARG A 19 -39.71 13.78 -1.13
N SER A 20 -40.47 12.70 -1.07
CA SER A 20 -40.00 11.48 -0.46
C SER A 20 -38.67 11.20 -1.13
N GLN A 21 -37.57 11.44 -0.42
CA GLN A 21 -36.26 10.99 -0.86
C GLN A 21 -36.44 9.50 -1.14
N ALA A 22 -36.17 9.11 -2.39
CA ALA A 22 -35.94 7.72 -2.67
C ALA A 22 -34.75 7.34 -1.80
N GLN A 23 -35.00 6.62 -0.71
CA GLN A 23 -33.98 6.03 0.12
C GLN A 23 -33.28 5.00 -0.75
N CYS A 24 -32.16 5.41 -1.34
CA CYS A 24 -31.26 4.54 -2.04
C CYS A 24 -30.31 4.03 -0.97
N ASP A 25 -30.67 2.95 -0.27
CA ASP A 25 -29.85 2.39 0.82
C ASP A 25 -28.48 1.88 0.34
N GLN A 26 -28.12 2.08 -0.94
CA GLN A 26 -26.76 2.12 -1.48
C GLN A 26 -26.83 2.59 -2.93
N CYS A 27 -26.56 3.87 -3.16
CA CYS A 27 -26.35 4.37 -4.52
C CYS A 27 -24.88 4.17 -4.90
N GLN A 28 -24.64 3.59 -6.09
CA GLN A 28 -23.31 3.39 -6.62
C GLN A 28 -22.63 4.76 -6.78
N GLY A 29 -21.71 5.10 -5.88
CA GLY A 29 -21.02 6.40 -5.82
C GLY A 29 -21.12 7.16 -4.50
N ASP A 30 -21.93 6.71 -3.54
CA ASP A 30 -21.91 7.20 -2.15
C ASP A 30 -20.84 6.42 -1.36
N PHE A 31 -19.69 7.06 -1.12
CA PHE A 31 -18.53 6.43 -0.49
C PHE A 31 -18.53 6.61 1.03
N ASN A 32 -19.31 7.55 1.56
CA ASN A 32 -19.37 7.84 2.99
C ASN A 32 -20.64 7.31 3.70
N TYR A 33 -21.58 6.76 2.93
CA TYR A 33 -22.86 6.17 3.36
C TYR A 33 -23.82 7.17 4.03
N ASP A 34 -23.76 8.45 3.64
CA ASP A 34 -24.66 9.49 4.16
C ASP A 34 -25.97 9.63 3.36
N GLY A 35 -26.13 8.82 2.30
CA GLY A 35 -27.31 8.81 1.44
C GLY A 35 -27.32 9.92 0.41
N GLN A 36 -26.22 10.64 0.22
CA GLN A 36 -26.01 11.62 -0.82
C GLN A 36 -24.81 11.22 -1.70
N VAL A 37 -24.77 11.77 -2.91
CA VAL A 37 -23.58 11.70 -3.77
C VAL A 37 -23.11 13.14 -3.98
N THR A 38 -22.05 13.53 -3.29
CA THR A 38 -21.52 14.90 -3.31
C THR A 38 -20.36 15.06 -4.31
N ILE A 39 -19.95 16.30 -4.57
CA ILE A 39 -18.90 16.59 -5.56
C ILE A 39 -17.57 15.94 -5.17
N ASP A 40 -17.24 15.92 -3.88
CA ASP A 40 -16.04 15.27 -3.35
C ASP A 40 -16.06 13.75 -3.56
N GLU A 41 -17.22 13.11 -3.53
CA GLU A 41 -17.37 11.69 -3.85
C GLU A 41 -17.25 11.41 -5.35
N LEU A 42 -17.74 12.31 -6.21
CA LEU A 42 -17.53 12.22 -7.66
C LEU A 42 -16.05 12.43 -8.02
N VAL A 43 -15.36 13.36 -7.37
CA VAL A 43 -13.91 13.56 -7.53
C VAL A 43 -13.17 12.32 -7.07
N THR A 44 -13.59 11.70 -5.96
CA THR A 44 -13.04 10.43 -5.47
C THR A 44 -13.27 9.30 -6.46
N ALA A 45 -14.47 9.15 -7.01
CA ALA A 45 -14.79 8.15 -8.03
C ALA A 45 -13.93 8.31 -9.30
N VAL A 46 -13.77 9.55 -9.76
CA VAL A 46 -12.96 9.87 -10.95
C VAL A 46 -11.48 9.61 -10.66
N ASN A 47 -10.97 9.99 -9.50
CA ASN A 47 -9.59 9.69 -9.10
C ASN A 47 -9.34 8.18 -9.01
N ASN A 48 -10.30 7.42 -8.49
CA ASN A 48 -10.24 5.96 -8.42
C ASN A 48 -10.32 5.30 -9.80
N ALA A 49 -11.12 5.86 -10.73
CA ALA A 49 -11.23 5.38 -12.10
C ALA A 49 -9.99 5.72 -12.95
N LEU A 50 -9.29 6.80 -12.61
CA LEU A 50 -8.11 7.26 -13.34
C LEU A 50 -6.80 6.63 -12.82
N ASN A 51 -6.75 6.17 -11.57
CA ASN A 51 -5.52 5.69 -10.91
C ASN A 51 -5.59 4.26 -10.37
N ASP A 52 -6.59 3.47 -10.80
CA ASP A 52 -7.00 2.18 -10.21
C ASP A 52 -7.44 2.30 -8.73
N CYS A 53 -8.62 1.75 -8.45
CA CYS A 53 -9.34 1.95 -7.19
C CYS A 53 -8.74 1.11 -6.04
N PRO A 54 -8.39 1.71 -4.88
CA PRO A 54 -8.39 0.96 -3.63
C PRO A 54 -9.84 0.77 -3.21
N ALA A 55 -10.35 -0.46 -3.29
CA ALA A 55 -11.70 -0.77 -2.85
C ALA A 55 -11.92 -0.29 -1.40
N PRO A 56 -13.07 0.32 -1.06
CA PRO A 56 -13.42 0.59 0.34
C PRO A 56 -13.34 -0.72 1.15
N GLY A 57 -12.45 -0.78 2.14
CA GLY A 57 -12.13 -2.01 2.88
C GLY A 57 -10.89 -2.78 2.36
N ALA A 58 -10.15 -2.24 1.39
CA ALA A 58 -8.86 -2.77 0.98
C ALA A 58 -7.89 -2.75 2.16
N ARG A 59 -7.32 -3.92 2.46
CA ARG A 59 -6.29 -4.05 3.49
C ARG A 59 -5.07 -3.22 3.15
N PHE A 60 -4.67 -3.23 1.88
CA PHE A 60 -3.48 -2.54 1.40
C PHE A 60 -3.88 -1.33 0.57
N LEU A 61 -3.28 -0.17 0.87
CA LEU A 61 -3.55 1.10 0.23
C LEU A 61 -2.24 1.68 -0.31
N ASP A 62 -2.16 1.92 -1.62
CA ASP A 62 -1.05 2.65 -2.22
C ASP A 62 -1.14 4.13 -1.85
N ASN A 63 -0.08 4.70 -1.28
CA ASN A 63 -0.03 6.10 -0.85
C ASN A 63 0.42 7.04 -1.98
N GLY A 64 0.83 6.52 -3.14
CA GLY A 64 1.29 7.30 -4.29
C GLY A 64 2.68 7.93 -4.15
N ASP A 65 3.33 7.74 -3.00
CA ASP A 65 4.68 8.23 -2.67
C ASP A 65 5.76 7.14 -2.76
N GLY A 66 5.39 5.96 -3.27
CA GLY A 66 6.26 4.79 -3.31
C GLY A 66 6.04 3.83 -2.14
N THR A 67 5.02 4.04 -1.31
CA THR A 67 4.70 3.18 -0.18
C THR A 67 3.27 2.62 -0.23
N ILE A 68 3.05 1.51 0.49
CA ILE A 68 1.75 0.85 0.66
C ILE A 68 1.45 0.72 2.15
N THR A 69 0.30 1.21 2.59
CA THR A 69 -0.19 1.07 3.97
C THR A 69 -1.00 -0.21 4.13
N ASP A 70 -0.69 -1.04 5.12
CA ASP A 70 -1.52 -2.15 5.59
C ASP A 70 -2.43 -1.66 6.72
N SER A 71 -3.70 -1.40 6.42
CA SER A 71 -4.71 -0.89 7.35
C SER A 71 -5.07 -1.86 8.48
N ARG A 72 -4.74 -3.16 8.34
CA ARG A 72 -4.97 -4.17 9.39
C ARG A 72 -3.89 -4.11 10.47
N THR A 73 -2.64 -3.95 10.07
CA THR A 73 -1.49 -3.99 11.00
C THR A 73 -1.01 -2.59 11.36
N GLY A 74 -1.45 -1.58 10.62
CA GLY A 74 -0.90 -0.23 10.71
C GLY A 74 0.56 -0.18 10.29
N LEU A 75 1.04 -1.08 9.43
CA LEU A 75 2.40 -1.05 8.89
C LEU A 75 2.42 -0.34 7.54
N GLN A 76 3.55 0.26 7.19
CA GLN A 76 3.76 0.86 5.87
C GLN A 76 4.96 0.20 5.20
N TRP A 77 4.79 -0.14 3.93
CA TRP A 77 5.69 -0.99 3.15
C TRP A 77 6.25 -0.23 1.96
N GLU A 78 7.53 -0.46 1.67
CA GLU A 78 8.18 0.03 0.47
C GLU A 78 7.62 -0.68 -0.78
N LYS A 79 7.30 0.05 -1.85
CA LYS A 79 7.11 -0.51 -3.21
C LYS A 79 8.48 -0.80 -3.83
N LYS A 80 8.53 -1.64 -4.88
CA LYS A 80 9.76 -1.82 -5.68
C LYS A 80 9.53 -1.33 -7.10
N SER A 81 10.59 -0.82 -7.71
CA SER A 81 10.63 -0.32 -9.09
C SER A 81 11.34 -1.30 -10.03
N ASP A 82 11.45 -0.94 -11.31
CA ASP A 82 12.29 -1.60 -12.31
C ASP A 82 13.15 -0.56 -13.08
N ASP A 83 13.77 0.37 -12.35
CA ASP A 83 14.43 1.58 -12.88
C ASP A 83 15.91 1.72 -12.49
N ALA A 84 16.55 0.63 -12.06
CA ALA A 84 17.94 0.60 -11.58
C ALA A 84 18.25 1.49 -10.35
N SER A 85 17.24 2.03 -9.67
CA SER A 85 17.41 2.75 -8.41
C SER A 85 17.69 1.79 -7.23
N ILE A 86 17.84 2.34 -6.02
CA ILE A 86 17.93 1.55 -4.78
C ILE A 86 16.67 0.69 -4.55
N HIS A 87 15.55 1.10 -5.13
CA HIS A 87 14.25 0.44 -5.03
C HIS A 87 14.03 -0.63 -6.12
N ASN A 88 15.01 -0.86 -6.99
CA ASN A 88 14.87 -1.85 -8.06
C ASN A 88 14.62 -3.26 -7.48
N LYS A 89 13.59 -3.94 -8.01
CA LYS A 89 13.20 -5.31 -7.69
C LYS A 89 14.34 -6.32 -7.84
N ASP A 90 15.29 -6.09 -8.75
CA ASP A 90 16.40 -7.01 -9.08
C ASP A 90 17.60 -6.86 -8.13
N ASN A 91 17.57 -5.87 -7.23
CA ASN A 91 18.63 -5.68 -6.26
C ASN A 91 18.57 -6.75 -5.16
N THR A 92 19.67 -7.46 -4.97
CA THR A 92 19.86 -8.42 -3.87
C THR A 92 20.93 -7.94 -2.90
N TYR A 93 20.83 -8.35 -1.64
CA TYR A 93 21.67 -7.87 -0.56
C TYR A 93 22.09 -8.98 0.40
N THR A 94 23.24 -8.82 1.04
CA THR A 94 23.67 -9.74 2.12
C THR A 94 23.10 -9.27 3.46
N TRP A 95 22.81 -10.23 4.34
CA TRP A 95 22.37 -9.94 5.69
C TRP A 95 23.55 -9.60 6.61
N THR A 96 24.67 -10.30 6.45
CA THR A 96 25.95 -10.02 7.13
C THR A 96 27.11 -9.81 6.15
N ALA A 97 28.19 -9.22 6.64
CA ALA A 97 29.52 -9.13 6.00
C ALA A 97 30.51 -10.19 6.54
N GLY A 98 30.01 -11.32 7.06
CA GLY A 98 30.82 -12.49 7.44
C GLY A 98 30.82 -12.82 8.94
N SER A 99 30.04 -12.10 9.76
CA SER A 99 29.81 -12.40 11.19
C SER A 99 28.34 -12.79 11.41
N PRO A 100 28.03 -13.97 11.96
CA PRO A 100 26.62 -14.38 12.14
C PRO A 100 25.82 -13.48 13.08
N TYR A 101 26.49 -12.73 13.95
CA TYR A 101 25.86 -11.96 15.03
C TYR A 101 25.51 -10.53 14.64
N ASP A 102 26.24 -9.96 13.68
CA ASP A 102 26.13 -8.54 13.36
C ASP A 102 25.26 -8.33 12.10
N PRO A 103 24.17 -7.55 12.18
CA PRO A 103 23.38 -7.14 11.02
C PRO A 103 24.13 -6.04 10.23
N ASN A 104 25.27 -6.39 9.65
CA ASN A 104 26.20 -5.45 8.99
C ASN A 104 26.34 -5.71 7.48
N GLY A 105 25.53 -6.59 6.90
CA GLY A 105 25.50 -6.83 5.47
C GLY A 105 24.94 -5.64 4.68
N THR A 106 24.95 -5.76 3.35
CA THR A 106 24.53 -4.65 2.47
C THR A 106 23.04 -4.32 2.57
N ALA A 107 22.21 -5.23 3.11
CA ALA A 107 20.81 -4.94 3.40
C ALA A 107 20.68 -3.80 4.43
N PHE A 108 21.58 -3.77 5.41
CA PHE A 108 21.60 -2.77 6.48
C PHE A 108 22.44 -1.55 6.09
N THR A 109 23.66 -1.79 5.60
CA THR A 109 24.67 -0.75 5.39
C THR A 109 24.53 0.01 4.08
N VAL A 110 23.81 -0.53 3.10
CA VAL A 110 23.56 0.12 1.80
C VAL A 110 22.07 0.42 1.65
N PHE A 111 21.22 -0.61 1.66
CA PHE A 111 19.80 -0.45 1.39
C PHE A 111 19.09 0.38 2.48
N LEU A 112 19.00 -0.13 3.71
CA LEU A 112 18.34 0.61 4.80
C LEU A 112 19.05 1.92 5.12
N ALA A 113 20.38 1.96 5.08
CA ALA A 113 21.14 3.19 5.27
C ALA A 113 20.80 4.27 4.23
N THR A 114 20.48 3.90 2.99
CA THR A 114 20.05 4.85 1.95
C THR A 114 18.63 5.33 2.20
N LEU A 115 17.69 4.42 2.52
CA LEU A 115 16.30 4.79 2.82
C LEU A 115 16.19 5.73 4.02
N ASN A 116 17.04 5.52 5.03
CA ASN A 116 17.06 6.31 6.27
C ASN A 116 18.01 7.51 6.25
N ARG A 117 18.55 7.89 5.07
CA ARG A 117 19.40 9.08 4.92
C ARG A 117 18.61 10.25 4.37
N GLU A 118 18.73 11.40 5.03
CA GLU A 118 18.07 12.65 4.62
C GLU A 118 18.31 13.04 3.14
N PRO A 119 17.27 13.49 2.39
CA PRO A 119 15.86 13.51 2.77
C PRO A 119 15.27 12.09 2.69
N CYS A 120 14.92 11.51 3.83
CA CYS A 120 14.64 10.07 3.92
C CYS A 120 13.53 9.62 2.96
N PHE A 121 13.53 8.34 2.63
CA PHE A 121 12.56 7.76 1.70
C PHE A 121 11.12 7.96 2.21
N ALA A 122 10.27 8.53 1.35
CA ALA A 122 8.89 8.93 1.64
C ALA A 122 8.75 9.84 2.88
N GLY A 123 9.80 10.60 3.24
CA GLY A 123 9.80 11.46 4.43
C GLY A 123 9.95 10.71 5.76
N HIS A 124 10.34 9.43 5.72
CA HIS A 124 10.43 8.57 6.89
C HIS A 124 11.83 7.93 7.02
N CYS A 125 12.42 7.99 8.22
CA CYS A 125 13.79 7.53 8.50
C CYS A 125 13.85 6.31 9.43
N ASP A 126 12.72 5.62 9.61
CA ASP A 126 12.53 4.47 10.50
C ASP A 126 12.32 3.15 9.73
N TRP A 127 12.84 3.07 8.50
CA TRP A 127 12.77 1.87 7.68
C TRP A 127 13.66 0.76 8.23
N ARG A 128 13.09 -0.45 8.30
CA ARG A 128 13.78 -1.68 8.74
C ARG A 128 13.46 -2.85 7.81
N LEU A 129 14.19 -3.95 7.96
CA LEU A 129 13.73 -5.24 7.43
C LEU A 129 12.55 -5.75 8.28
N PRO A 130 11.52 -6.35 7.64
CA PRO A 130 10.38 -6.92 8.35
C PRO A 130 10.80 -8.14 9.16
N SER A 131 10.09 -8.41 10.24
CA SER A 131 10.11 -9.74 10.85
C SER A 131 9.48 -10.78 9.91
N ALA A 132 9.78 -12.06 10.14
CA ALA A 132 9.19 -13.15 9.35
C ALA A 132 7.65 -13.12 9.42
N ALA A 133 7.07 -12.85 10.58
CA ALA A 133 5.62 -12.76 10.76
C ALA A 133 5.00 -11.59 9.99
N GLU A 134 5.65 -10.42 9.96
CA GLU A 134 5.17 -9.26 9.19
C GLU A 134 5.18 -9.55 7.69
N LEU A 135 6.27 -10.14 7.19
CA LEU A 135 6.40 -10.42 5.76
C LEU A 135 5.48 -11.57 5.31
N GLN A 136 5.32 -12.61 6.14
CA GLN A 136 4.27 -13.62 5.93
C GLN A 136 2.87 -13.01 5.94
N GLY A 137 2.66 -11.93 6.69
CA GLY A 137 1.41 -11.19 6.69
C GLY A 137 1.01 -10.65 5.31
N LEU A 138 1.95 -10.48 4.38
CA LEU A 138 1.67 -10.04 3.00
C LEU A 138 1.31 -11.18 2.06
N VAL A 139 1.59 -12.42 2.44
CA VAL A 139 1.42 -13.60 1.59
C VAL A 139 -0.06 -13.85 1.32
N ASP A 140 -0.37 -14.10 0.05
CA ASP A 140 -1.64 -14.65 -0.39
C ASP A 140 -1.41 -16.08 -0.90
N HIS A 141 -1.82 -17.07 -0.10
CA HIS A 141 -1.65 -18.49 -0.41
C HIS A 141 -2.58 -18.99 -1.53
N THR A 142 -3.47 -18.16 -2.04
CA THR A 142 -4.26 -18.48 -3.25
C THR A 142 -3.48 -18.16 -4.53
N LEU A 143 -2.38 -17.42 -4.41
CA LEU A 143 -1.51 -17.01 -5.50
C LEU A 143 -0.19 -17.81 -5.49
N TRP A 144 0.50 -17.76 -6.62
CA TRP A 144 1.79 -18.41 -6.81
C TRP A 144 2.67 -17.53 -7.70
N ALA A 145 3.96 -17.45 -7.38
CA ALA A 145 4.98 -16.76 -8.17
C ALA A 145 4.57 -15.38 -8.76
N PRO A 146 4.30 -14.34 -7.94
CA PRO A 146 4.53 -14.31 -6.50
C PRO A 146 3.25 -14.57 -5.67
N ALA A 147 3.40 -15.32 -4.57
CA ALA A 147 2.38 -15.57 -3.56
C ALA A 147 2.27 -14.38 -2.58
N ILE A 148 1.91 -13.21 -3.09
CA ILE A 148 1.76 -11.95 -2.34
C ILE A 148 0.54 -11.19 -2.87
N ASP A 149 -0.05 -10.33 -2.04
CA ASP A 149 -1.15 -9.47 -2.49
C ASP A 149 -0.79 -8.72 -3.80
N PRO A 150 -1.66 -8.72 -4.83
CA PRO A 150 -1.36 -8.17 -6.15
C PRO A 150 -0.90 -6.71 -6.16
N ILE A 151 -1.26 -5.90 -5.16
CA ILE A 151 -0.81 -4.51 -5.04
C ILE A 151 0.73 -4.39 -4.97
N PHE A 152 1.42 -5.45 -4.51
CA PHE A 152 2.88 -5.52 -4.45
C PHE A 152 3.53 -5.92 -5.78
N ASN A 153 2.74 -6.25 -6.81
CA ASN A 153 3.23 -6.62 -8.14
C ASN A 153 2.40 -6.00 -9.28
N MET A 154 1.90 -4.78 -9.06
CA MET A 154 1.02 -4.07 -9.99
C MET A 154 1.81 -3.20 -10.99
N ALA A 155 1.47 -3.31 -12.28
CA ALA A 155 2.07 -2.54 -13.38
C ALA A 155 3.60 -2.64 -13.48
N CYS A 156 4.19 -3.76 -13.04
CA CYS A 156 5.63 -3.98 -13.11
C CYS A 156 6.08 -4.12 -14.56
N ALA A 157 6.87 -3.15 -15.04
CA ALA A 157 7.40 -3.11 -16.40
C ALA A 157 8.79 -2.45 -16.42
N PRO A 158 9.66 -2.79 -17.38
CA PRO A 158 11.00 -2.21 -17.46
C PRO A 158 10.97 -0.68 -17.48
N GLY A 159 11.76 -0.05 -16.61
CA GLY A 159 11.88 1.40 -16.46
C GLY A 159 10.81 2.04 -15.58
N CYS A 160 9.88 1.27 -14.99
CA CYS A 160 8.86 1.83 -14.11
C CYS A 160 9.46 2.30 -12.79
N THR A 161 9.07 3.49 -12.34
CA THR A 161 9.56 4.10 -11.10
C THR A 161 8.74 3.63 -9.89
N ILE A 162 9.28 3.81 -8.69
CA ILE A 162 8.64 3.35 -7.44
C ILE A 162 7.23 3.95 -7.20
N THR A 163 6.93 5.13 -7.74
CA THR A 163 5.62 5.76 -7.64
C THR A 163 4.65 5.28 -8.72
N ALA A 164 5.15 4.78 -9.86
CA ALA A 164 4.34 4.38 -11.00
C ALA A 164 3.97 2.89 -11.00
N CYS A 165 4.77 2.04 -10.34
CA CYS A 165 4.55 0.60 -10.30
C CYS A 165 4.92 0.00 -8.95
N SER A 166 4.51 -1.24 -8.74
CA SER A 166 5.03 -2.09 -7.68
C SER A 166 5.49 -3.39 -8.29
N CYS A 167 6.72 -3.78 -8.01
CA CYS A 167 7.30 -5.01 -8.50
C CYS A 167 7.59 -6.00 -7.37
N THR A 168 7.39 -7.29 -7.63
CA THR A 168 7.84 -8.37 -6.76
C THR A 168 8.50 -9.46 -7.60
N VAL A 169 9.67 -9.91 -7.17
CA VAL A 169 10.34 -11.09 -7.74
C VAL A 169 9.89 -12.32 -6.96
N SER A 170 9.62 -13.41 -7.64
CA SER A 170 9.22 -14.68 -7.03
C SER A 170 10.46 -15.43 -6.51
N ASP A 171 10.95 -15.04 -5.32
CA ASP A 171 12.16 -15.61 -4.73
C ASP A 171 12.18 -15.35 -3.20
N PHE A 172 13.31 -15.56 -2.55
CA PHE A 172 13.50 -15.38 -1.11
C PHE A 172 13.74 -13.92 -0.73
N TYR A 173 13.09 -13.51 0.36
CA TYR A 173 13.20 -12.16 0.92
C TYR A 173 13.72 -12.22 2.35
N TRP A 174 14.73 -11.41 2.65
CA TRP A 174 15.31 -11.34 3.98
C TRP A 174 14.35 -10.78 5.02
N THR A 175 14.45 -11.32 6.24
CA THR A 175 13.76 -10.81 7.42
C THR A 175 14.78 -10.39 8.49
N SER A 176 14.32 -9.61 9.46
CA SER A 176 15.09 -9.25 10.66
C SER A 176 15.03 -10.32 11.77
N THR A 177 14.22 -11.39 11.60
CA THR A 177 14.06 -12.42 12.63
C THR A 177 15.28 -13.36 12.65
N PRO A 178 16.09 -13.35 13.73
CA PRO A 178 17.27 -14.21 13.80
C PRO A 178 16.87 -15.67 14.05
N MET A 179 17.73 -16.61 13.65
CA MET A 179 17.63 -18.01 14.06
C MET A 179 18.59 -18.26 15.23
N ALA A 180 18.05 -18.35 16.46
CA ALA A 180 18.88 -18.41 17.67
C ALA A 180 19.80 -19.64 17.74
N GLU A 181 19.33 -20.78 17.25
CA GLU A 181 20.07 -22.06 17.31
C GLU A 181 21.08 -22.22 16.17
N LEU A 182 20.94 -21.44 15.10
CA LEU A 182 21.78 -21.48 13.90
C LEU A 182 22.22 -20.06 13.56
N PRO A 183 23.25 -19.51 14.23
CA PRO A 183 23.63 -18.11 14.10
C PRO A 183 23.99 -17.70 12.68
N ASP A 184 24.54 -18.60 11.87
CA ASP A 184 24.87 -18.35 10.46
C ASP A 184 23.64 -18.18 9.56
N TYR A 185 22.45 -18.54 10.06
CA TYR A 185 21.20 -18.52 9.31
C TYR A 185 20.25 -17.45 9.83
N THR A 186 19.42 -16.95 8.94
CA THR A 186 18.27 -16.08 9.28
C THR A 186 17.03 -16.54 8.54
N TRP A 187 15.88 -16.20 9.07
CA TRP A 187 14.61 -16.50 8.40
C TRP A 187 14.46 -15.64 7.14
N SER A 188 13.95 -16.26 6.08
CA SER A 188 13.48 -15.61 4.86
C SER A 188 12.05 -16.05 4.56
N VAL A 189 11.34 -15.26 3.75
CA VAL A 189 10.05 -15.67 3.17
C VAL A 189 10.27 -15.91 1.68
N ASP A 190 9.92 -17.11 1.22
CA ASP A 190 9.87 -17.49 -0.19
C ASP A 190 8.55 -17.05 -0.79
N LEU A 191 8.58 -16.05 -1.68
CA LEU A 191 7.38 -15.57 -2.36
C LEU A 191 7.00 -16.40 -3.58
N ASN A 192 7.67 -17.52 -3.89
CA ASN A 192 7.10 -18.48 -4.86
C ASN A 192 5.83 -19.14 -4.32
N TYR A 193 5.86 -19.53 -3.04
CA TYR A 193 4.81 -20.32 -2.39
C TYR A 193 4.30 -19.70 -1.07
N GLY A 194 4.93 -18.63 -0.60
CA GLY A 194 4.56 -17.96 0.64
C GLY A 194 5.04 -18.66 1.91
N VAL A 195 6.13 -19.42 1.83
CA VAL A 195 6.65 -20.24 2.95
C VAL A 195 7.87 -19.60 3.60
N VAL A 196 8.10 -19.89 4.87
CA VAL A 196 9.29 -19.42 5.60
C VAL A 196 10.40 -20.45 5.52
N ASN A 197 11.61 -20.00 5.23
CA ASN A 197 12.80 -20.83 5.08
C ASN A 197 13.99 -20.24 5.87
N LEU A 198 15.05 -21.02 6.03
CA LEU A 198 16.31 -20.60 6.65
C LEU A 198 17.42 -20.55 5.60
N TYR A 199 18.16 -19.45 5.55
CA TYR A 199 19.31 -19.31 4.65
C TYR A 199 20.52 -18.69 5.32
N ASP A 200 21.68 -19.05 4.78
CA ASP A 200 22.98 -18.51 5.17
C ASP A 200 23.02 -16.99 4.92
N LYS A 201 23.30 -16.23 5.98
CA LYS A 201 23.30 -14.76 6.00
C LYS A 201 24.31 -14.12 5.05
N THR A 202 25.30 -14.87 4.56
CA THR A 202 26.32 -14.40 3.61
C THR A 202 25.84 -14.40 2.16
N LEU A 203 24.74 -15.12 1.86
CA LEU A 203 24.12 -15.13 0.54
C LEU A 203 23.38 -13.82 0.25
N ARG A 204 23.02 -13.64 -1.02
CA ARG A 204 22.31 -12.45 -1.50
C ARG A 204 20.87 -12.79 -1.81
N TYR A 205 19.94 -12.11 -1.14
CA TYR A 205 18.51 -12.24 -1.37
C TYR A 205 17.82 -10.88 -1.43
N TYR A 206 16.55 -10.89 -1.81
CA TYR A 206 15.76 -9.70 -2.00
C TYR A 206 15.34 -9.09 -0.65
N VAL A 207 14.96 -7.82 -0.68
CA VAL A 207 14.51 -7.06 0.50
C VAL A 207 13.30 -6.20 0.12
N ARG A 208 12.42 -6.00 1.10
CA ARG A 208 11.36 -5.00 1.06
C ARG A 208 11.31 -4.33 2.42
N ALA A 209 11.51 -3.03 2.48
CA ALA A 209 11.51 -2.34 3.75
C ALA A 209 10.09 -2.19 4.32
N VAL A 210 10.00 -2.18 5.64
CA VAL A 210 8.78 -1.89 6.39
C VAL A 210 9.08 -0.84 7.46
N ARG A 211 8.07 -0.03 7.80
CA ARG A 211 8.07 0.85 8.96
C ARG A 211 6.75 0.73 9.72
N SER A 212 6.72 1.24 10.94
CA SER A 212 5.45 1.41 11.66
C SER A 212 4.64 2.51 10.97
N GLY A 213 3.33 2.34 10.82
CA GLY A 213 2.45 3.37 10.31
C GLY A 213 2.22 4.49 11.32
N SER A 214 1.78 5.64 10.80
CA SER A 214 1.43 6.85 11.54
C SER A 214 -0.07 6.96 11.74
#